data_AF-A0A399H2L6-F1
#
_entry.id   AF-A0A399H2L6-F1
#
_cell.length_a   1.000
_cell.length_b   1.000
_cell.length_c   1.000
_cell.angle_alpha   90.00
_cell.angle_beta   90.00
_cell.angle_gamma   90.00
#
_symmetry.space_group_name_H-M   'P 1'
#
loop_
_entity.id
_entity.type
_entity.pdbx_description
1 polymer ?
#
loop_
_entity_poly.entity_id
_entity_poly.type
_entity_poly.pdbx_seq_one_letter_code
_entity_poly.pdbx_strand_id
1 'polypeptide(L)'
;MSAPTSPQGFDVVRRRGYRPEQVDTHLAVLAADRDEADDRVVRLTVAVEELEAEAARLRRIVAELPPQTFEELGERATSLLAIVEEEAADVTAAARQYAEAEEVAAGAHADQVRAAARAHADRVRAAAEQRAAEILSAAEATAEGERTAARGEVDELRAALGSELEELRERGAGLLAAQEQDEQDRTEALDAELAARLAEQEAAIAARTEAAEARLTDLRRSFAEAEEAARHQQEDADARAADLVAEARAAAERVERETARILREHDEARDEMHARMEHVRNSLAALTGRDPVEEHS
;
A
#
# COMPACT_ATOMS: atom_id res chain seq x y z
N MET A 1 1.07 -27.35 -53.23
CA MET A 1 -0.07 -27.18 -52.31
C MET A 1 -1.15 -26.42 -53.06
N SER A 2 -2.28 -27.07 -53.39
CA SER A 2 -3.40 -26.41 -54.06
C SER A 2 -4.06 -25.40 -53.12
N ALA A 3 -4.25 -24.18 -53.58
CA ALA A 3 -5.06 -23.18 -52.88
C ALA A 3 -6.54 -23.57 -52.99
N PRO A 4 -7.38 -23.22 -52.01
CA PRO A 4 -8.82 -23.43 -52.12
C PRO A 4 -9.39 -22.57 -53.25
N THR A 5 -10.07 -23.21 -54.20
CA THR A 5 -10.72 -22.58 -55.35
C THR A 5 -12.17 -22.23 -55.00
N SER A 6 -12.63 -21.03 -55.38
CA SER A 6 -13.99 -20.56 -55.14
C SER A 6 -15.01 -21.22 -56.09
N PRO A 7 -16.32 -21.13 -55.79
CA PRO A 7 -17.39 -21.62 -56.69
C PRO A 7 -17.37 -20.97 -58.09
N GLN A 8 -16.68 -19.83 -58.23
CA GLN A 8 -16.50 -19.09 -59.47
C GLN A 8 -15.16 -19.41 -60.17
N GLY A 9 -14.39 -20.40 -59.69
CA GLY A 9 -13.16 -20.87 -60.33
C GLY A 9 -11.89 -20.07 -60.00
N PHE A 10 -11.93 -19.14 -59.05
CA PHE A 10 -10.77 -18.34 -58.65
C PHE A 10 -10.05 -18.94 -57.44
N ASP A 11 -8.72 -18.93 -57.43
CA ASP A 11 -7.93 -19.31 -56.26
C ASP A 11 -8.00 -18.22 -55.18
N VAL A 12 -8.18 -18.65 -53.95
CA VAL A 12 -8.28 -17.76 -52.79
C VAL A 12 -6.93 -17.70 -52.07
N VAL A 13 -6.38 -16.49 -51.89
CA VAL A 13 -5.11 -16.27 -51.18
C VAL A 13 -5.34 -16.41 -49.67
N ARG A 14 -4.28 -16.71 -48.89
CA ARG A 14 -4.31 -16.93 -47.42
C ARG A 14 -5.02 -15.83 -46.57
N ARG A 15 -5.36 -14.67 -47.15
CA ARG A 15 -6.18 -13.60 -46.56
C ARG A 15 -7.57 -13.43 -47.21
N ARG A 16 -8.20 -14.50 -47.68
CA ARG A 16 -9.61 -14.54 -48.17
C ARG A 16 -9.95 -13.57 -49.32
N GLY A 17 -8.96 -13.08 -50.06
CA GLY A 17 -9.15 -12.38 -51.33
C GLY A 17 -8.97 -13.34 -52.51
N TYR A 18 -9.72 -13.13 -53.61
CA TYR A 18 -9.39 -13.74 -54.89
C TYR A 18 -7.99 -13.28 -55.32
N ARG A 19 -7.23 -14.14 -56.00
CA ARG A 19 -5.96 -13.73 -56.61
C ARG A 19 -6.22 -12.60 -57.61
N PRO A 20 -5.70 -11.39 -57.39
CA PRO A 20 -5.91 -10.26 -58.29
C PRO A 20 -5.54 -10.60 -59.73
N GLU A 21 -4.45 -11.34 -59.94
CA GLU A 21 -3.97 -11.70 -61.27
C GLU A 21 -4.96 -12.60 -62.03
N GLN A 22 -5.69 -13.47 -61.33
CA GLN A 22 -6.72 -14.32 -61.94
C GLN A 22 -8.00 -13.55 -62.25
N VAL A 23 -8.39 -12.63 -61.36
CA VAL A 23 -9.51 -11.72 -61.60
C VAL A 23 -9.22 -10.80 -62.78
N ASP A 24 -8.04 -10.20 -62.83
CA ASP A 24 -7.60 -9.33 -63.92
C ASP A 24 -7.53 -10.09 -65.25
N THR A 25 -7.04 -11.34 -65.24
CA THR A 25 -7.04 -12.20 -66.43
C THR A 25 -8.47 -12.47 -66.92
N HIS A 26 -9.39 -12.79 -66.01
CA HIS A 26 -10.78 -13.07 -66.37
C HIS A 26 -11.51 -11.82 -66.89
N LEU A 27 -11.28 -10.66 -66.26
CA LEU A 27 -11.80 -9.37 -66.72
C LEU A 27 -11.22 -9.00 -68.09
N ALA A 28 -9.94 -9.30 -68.35
CA ALA A 28 -9.32 -9.07 -69.65
C ALA A 28 -9.95 -9.93 -70.75
N VAL A 29 -10.29 -11.20 -70.47
CA VAL A 29 -11.02 -12.07 -71.42
C VAL A 29 -12.41 -11.50 -71.71
N LEU A 30 -13.18 -11.14 -70.68
CA LEU A 30 -14.51 -10.56 -70.87
C LEU A 30 -14.48 -9.21 -71.62
N ALA A 31 -13.45 -8.40 -71.39
CA ALA A 31 -13.24 -7.16 -72.13
C ALA A 31 -12.92 -7.43 -73.61
N ALA A 32 -12.07 -8.41 -73.90
CA ALA A 32 -11.76 -8.81 -75.26
C ALA A 32 -13.00 -9.38 -76.00
N ASP A 33 -13.79 -10.21 -75.34
CA ASP A 33 -15.04 -10.76 -75.91
C ASP A 33 -16.06 -9.64 -76.22
N ARG A 34 -16.15 -8.63 -75.33
CA ARG A 34 -16.98 -7.44 -75.58
C ARG A 34 -16.47 -6.68 -76.80
N ASP A 35 -15.17 -6.40 -76.86
CA ASP A 35 -14.58 -5.61 -77.94
C ASP A 35 -14.74 -6.34 -79.29
N GLU A 36 -14.61 -7.68 -79.32
CA GLU A 36 -14.90 -8.49 -80.51
C GLU A 36 -16.38 -8.41 -80.94
N ALA A 37 -17.30 -8.46 -79.97
CA ALA A 37 -18.73 -8.32 -80.24
C ALA A 37 -19.05 -6.92 -80.80
N ASP A 38 -18.47 -5.87 -80.23
CA ASP A 38 -18.63 -4.48 -80.69
C ASP A 38 -18.07 -4.31 -82.11
N ASP A 39 -16.88 -4.84 -82.39
CA ASP A 39 -16.29 -4.85 -83.74
C ASP A 39 -17.18 -5.58 -84.75
N ARG A 40 -17.81 -6.68 -84.34
CA ARG A 40 -18.75 -7.43 -85.18
C ARG A 40 -20.01 -6.62 -85.47
N VAL A 41 -20.55 -5.91 -84.47
CA VAL A 41 -21.69 -5.01 -84.66
C VAL A 41 -21.33 -3.93 -85.68
N VAL A 42 -20.17 -3.29 -85.53
CA VAL A 42 -19.70 -2.26 -86.48
C VAL A 42 -19.59 -2.82 -87.90
N ARG A 43 -18.96 -3.99 -88.09
CA ARG A 43 -18.85 -4.62 -89.41
C ARG A 43 -20.21 -4.95 -90.05
N LEU A 44 -21.13 -5.46 -89.26
CA LEU A 44 -22.47 -5.80 -89.74
C LEU A 44 -23.27 -4.56 -90.10
N THR A 45 -23.18 -3.49 -89.30
CA THR A 45 -23.84 -2.21 -89.60
C THR A 45 -23.37 -1.65 -90.94
N VAL A 46 -22.05 -1.64 -91.20
CA VAL A 46 -21.50 -1.18 -92.49
C VAL A 46 -22.01 -2.05 -93.64
N ALA A 47 -22.03 -3.38 -93.49
CA ALA A 47 -22.52 -4.28 -94.54
C ALA A 47 -24.01 -4.05 -94.84
N VAL A 48 -24.83 -3.76 -93.82
CA VAL A 48 -26.24 -3.41 -93.99
C VAL A 48 -26.38 -2.11 -94.77
N GLU A 49 -25.63 -1.07 -94.39
CA GLU A 49 -25.65 0.22 -95.09
C GLU A 49 -25.23 0.09 -96.58
N GLU A 50 -24.20 -0.71 -96.87
CA GLU A 50 -23.76 -1.00 -98.25
C GLU A 50 -24.85 -1.70 -99.07
N LEU A 51 -25.49 -2.72 -98.49
CA LEU A 51 -26.57 -3.47 -99.15
C LEU A 51 -27.82 -2.60 -99.36
N GLU A 52 -28.15 -1.73 -98.42
CA GLU A 52 -29.24 -0.76 -98.57
C GLU A 52 -28.97 0.23 -99.69
N ALA A 53 -27.74 0.76 -99.78
CA ALA A 53 -27.33 1.67 -100.84
C ALA A 53 -27.35 0.99 -102.24
N GLU A 54 -26.87 -0.24 -102.31
CA GLU A 54 -26.93 -1.09 -103.51
C GLU A 54 -28.38 -1.32 -103.96
N ALA A 55 -29.24 -1.74 -103.03
CA ALA A 55 -30.66 -1.97 -103.30
C ALA A 55 -31.37 -0.68 -103.74
N ALA A 56 -31.07 0.46 -103.12
CA ALA A 56 -31.61 1.76 -103.52
C ALA A 56 -31.16 2.16 -104.94
N ARG A 57 -29.89 1.91 -105.31
CA ARG A 57 -29.41 2.14 -106.68
C ARG A 57 -30.14 1.27 -107.68
N LEU A 58 -30.26 -0.04 -107.42
CA LEU A 58 -30.97 -0.98 -108.29
C LEU A 58 -32.43 -0.59 -108.47
N ARG A 59 -33.14 -0.22 -107.39
CA ARG A 59 -34.52 0.30 -107.46
C ARG A 59 -34.64 1.54 -108.34
N ARG A 60 -33.67 2.48 -108.26
CA ARG A 60 -33.65 3.67 -109.11
C ARG A 60 -33.50 3.33 -110.59
N ILE A 61 -32.56 2.44 -110.91
CA ILE A 61 -32.35 1.94 -112.29
C ILE A 61 -33.64 1.30 -112.82
N VAL A 62 -34.32 0.50 -111.99
CA VAL A 62 -35.59 -0.12 -112.37
C VAL A 62 -36.69 0.92 -112.58
N ALA A 63 -36.78 1.95 -111.74
CA ALA A 63 -37.79 3.01 -111.85
C ALA A 63 -37.60 3.92 -113.08
N GLU A 64 -36.38 4.05 -113.60
CA GLU A 64 -36.06 4.81 -114.82
C GLU A 64 -36.40 4.06 -116.12
N LEU A 65 -36.66 2.75 -116.05
CA LEU A 65 -37.12 1.97 -117.21
C LEU A 65 -38.58 2.33 -117.53
N PRO A 66 -38.96 2.49 -118.81
CA PRO A 66 -40.35 2.67 -119.18
C PRO A 66 -41.19 1.46 -118.73
N PRO A 67 -42.47 1.64 -118.36
CA PRO A 67 -43.33 0.53 -117.96
C PRO A 67 -43.46 -0.47 -119.10
N GLN A 68 -42.91 -1.67 -118.90
CA GLN A 68 -42.91 -2.73 -119.89
C GLN A 68 -44.25 -3.46 -119.83
N THR A 69 -45.22 -3.04 -120.64
CA THR A 69 -46.57 -3.64 -120.64
C THR A 69 -46.64 -4.93 -121.46
N PHE A 70 -45.62 -5.19 -122.29
CA PHE A 70 -45.49 -6.34 -123.20
C PHE A 70 -46.74 -6.62 -124.08
N GLU A 71 -47.63 -5.63 -124.24
CA GLU A 71 -48.86 -5.77 -125.04
C GLU A 71 -48.57 -6.10 -126.51
N GLU A 72 -47.45 -5.58 -127.04
CA GLU A 72 -46.97 -5.85 -128.40
C GLU A 72 -46.52 -7.31 -128.62
N LEU A 73 -46.24 -8.06 -127.55
CA LEU A 73 -45.86 -9.49 -127.61
C LEU A 73 -47.06 -10.44 -127.43
N GLY A 74 -48.27 -9.90 -127.21
CA GLY A 74 -49.53 -10.65 -127.13
C GLY A 74 -49.96 -11.07 -125.71
N GLU A 75 -51.21 -11.52 -125.57
CA GLU A 75 -51.90 -11.81 -124.30
C GLU A 75 -51.13 -12.73 -123.34
N ARG A 76 -50.36 -13.68 -123.89
CA ARG A 76 -49.53 -14.61 -123.10
C ARG A 76 -48.36 -13.90 -122.40
N ALA A 77 -47.79 -12.86 -123.00
CA ALA A 77 -46.70 -12.09 -122.40
C ALA A 77 -47.21 -11.20 -121.26
N THR A 78 -48.37 -10.56 -121.44
CA THR A 78 -49.04 -9.78 -120.38
C THR A 78 -49.48 -10.67 -119.21
N SER A 79 -49.99 -11.87 -119.49
CA SER A 79 -50.33 -12.85 -118.44
C SER A 79 -49.10 -13.30 -117.63
N LEU A 80 -47.97 -13.50 -118.30
CA LEU A 80 -46.71 -13.86 -117.63
C LEU A 80 -46.18 -12.70 -116.78
N LEU A 81 -46.27 -11.45 -117.25
CA LEU A 81 -45.91 -10.28 -116.46
C LEU A 81 -46.73 -10.20 -115.17
N ALA A 82 -48.06 -10.37 -115.25
CA ALA A 82 -48.93 -10.34 -114.08
C ALA A 82 -48.55 -11.41 -113.04
N ILE A 83 -48.24 -12.64 -113.49
CA ILE A 83 -47.78 -13.72 -112.60
C ILE A 83 -46.44 -13.37 -111.93
N VAL A 84 -45.51 -12.76 -112.68
CA VAL A 84 -44.20 -12.36 -112.14
C VAL A 84 -44.33 -11.22 -111.13
N GLU A 85 -45.24 -10.26 -111.35
CA GLU A 85 -45.52 -9.18 -110.41
C GLU A 85 -46.18 -9.69 -109.12
N GLU A 86 -47.10 -10.65 -109.24
CA GLU A 86 -47.70 -11.36 -108.10
C GLU A 86 -46.63 -12.10 -107.29
N GLU A 87 -45.78 -12.91 -107.95
CA GLU A 87 -44.68 -13.62 -107.31
C GLU A 87 -43.68 -12.66 -106.64
N ALA A 88 -43.36 -11.52 -107.28
CA ALA A 88 -42.46 -10.53 -106.70
C ALA A 88 -43.06 -9.86 -105.45
N ALA A 89 -44.38 -9.63 -105.44
CA ALA A 89 -45.10 -9.12 -104.27
C ALA A 89 -45.10 -10.15 -103.13
N ASP A 90 -45.34 -11.43 -103.44
CA ASP A 90 -45.33 -12.52 -102.48
C ASP A 90 -43.95 -12.74 -101.86
N VAL A 91 -42.88 -12.74 -102.68
CA VAL A 91 -41.50 -12.83 -102.20
C VAL A 91 -41.16 -11.64 -101.29
N THR A 92 -41.58 -10.43 -101.64
CA THR A 92 -41.34 -9.23 -100.82
C THR A 92 -42.10 -9.31 -99.49
N ALA A 93 -43.35 -9.76 -99.51
CA ALA A 93 -44.15 -9.95 -98.30
C ALA A 93 -43.54 -11.02 -97.39
N ALA A 94 -43.13 -12.16 -97.95
CA ALA A 94 -42.47 -13.23 -97.22
C ALA A 94 -41.13 -12.78 -96.61
N ALA A 95 -40.32 -12.03 -97.36
CA ALA A 95 -39.05 -11.49 -96.86
C ALA A 95 -39.25 -10.51 -95.69
N ARG A 96 -40.29 -9.65 -95.75
CA ARG A 96 -40.64 -8.75 -94.64
C ARG A 96 -41.08 -9.51 -93.40
N GLN A 97 -41.97 -10.49 -93.57
CA GLN A 97 -42.42 -11.34 -92.44
C GLN A 97 -41.26 -12.10 -91.81
N TYR A 98 -40.33 -12.59 -92.61
CA TYR A 98 -39.11 -13.25 -92.11
C TYR A 98 -38.22 -12.27 -91.32
N ALA A 99 -37.98 -11.06 -91.85
CA ALA A 99 -37.19 -10.05 -91.16
C ALA A 99 -37.83 -9.63 -89.83
N GLU A 100 -39.14 -9.39 -89.80
CA GLU A 100 -39.89 -9.08 -88.57
C GLU A 100 -39.80 -10.22 -87.54
N ALA A 101 -39.90 -11.48 -87.99
CA ALA A 101 -39.76 -12.64 -87.10
C ALA A 101 -38.34 -12.76 -86.52
N GLU A 102 -37.31 -12.51 -87.32
CA GLU A 102 -35.91 -12.49 -86.87
C GLU A 102 -35.64 -11.35 -85.89
N GLU A 103 -36.17 -10.15 -86.12
CA GLU A 103 -36.04 -9.03 -85.18
C GLU A 103 -36.67 -9.35 -83.82
N VAL A 104 -37.87 -9.94 -83.82
CA VAL A 104 -38.55 -10.37 -82.59
C VAL A 104 -37.74 -11.47 -81.88
N ALA A 105 -37.22 -12.45 -82.61
CA ALA A 105 -36.41 -13.53 -82.06
C ALA A 105 -35.09 -12.99 -81.45
N ALA A 106 -34.40 -12.09 -82.15
CA ALA A 106 -33.18 -11.44 -81.69
C ALA A 106 -33.43 -10.58 -80.44
N GLY A 107 -34.53 -9.83 -80.42
CA GLY A 107 -34.95 -9.04 -79.24
C GLY A 107 -35.20 -9.92 -78.02
N ALA A 108 -35.96 -11.01 -78.18
CA ALA A 108 -36.21 -11.97 -77.12
C ALA A 108 -34.93 -12.65 -76.60
N HIS A 109 -34.01 -13.00 -77.50
CA HIS A 109 -32.73 -13.57 -77.11
C HIS A 109 -31.87 -12.56 -76.32
N ALA A 110 -31.81 -11.30 -76.76
CA ALA A 110 -31.07 -10.25 -76.06
C ALA A 110 -31.65 -9.99 -74.66
N ASP A 111 -32.97 -10.00 -74.50
CA ASP A 111 -33.61 -9.88 -73.18
C ASP A 111 -33.29 -11.06 -72.26
N GLN A 112 -33.30 -12.29 -72.79
CA GLN A 112 -32.92 -13.48 -72.01
C GLN A 112 -31.46 -13.40 -71.53
N VAL A 113 -30.53 -13.00 -72.41
CA VAL A 113 -29.11 -12.82 -72.04
C VAL A 113 -28.96 -11.74 -70.98
N ARG A 114 -29.62 -10.58 -71.14
CA ARG A 114 -29.60 -9.50 -70.14
C ARG A 114 -30.17 -9.95 -68.80
N ALA A 115 -31.28 -10.68 -68.79
CA ALA A 115 -31.89 -11.20 -67.57
C ALA A 115 -30.97 -12.21 -66.86
N ALA A 116 -30.36 -13.13 -67.61
CA ALA A 116 -29.42 -14.11 -67.09
C ALA A 116 -28.17 -13.43 -66.49
N ALA A 117 -27.62 -12.43 -67.17
CA ALA A 117 -26.47 -11.66 -66.69
C ALA A 117 -26.80 -10.90 -65.39
N ARG A 118 -27.96 -10.24 -65.31
CA ARG A 118 -28.44 -9.56 -64.09
C ARG A 118 -28.61 -10.55 -62.93
N ALA A 119 -29.28 -11.68 -63.15
CA ALA A 119 -29.47 -12.69 -62.12
C ALA A 119 -28.13 -13.31 -61.65
N HIS A 120 -27.15 -13.45 -62.54
CA HIS A 120 -25.80 -13.86 -62.16
C HIS A 120 -25.10 -12.80 -61.29
N ALA A 121 -25.12 -11.53 -61.70
CA ALA A 121 -24.54 -10.43 -60.94
C ALA A 121 -25.16 -10.30 -59.55
N ASP A 122 -26.49 -10.41 -59.43
CA ASP A 122 -27.19 -10.35 -58.14
C ASP A 122 -26.78 -11.51 -57.21
N ARG A 123 -26.63 -12.73 -57.75
CA ARG A 123 -26.12 -13.88 -56.98
C ARG A 123 -24.69 -13.67 -56.50
N VAL A 124 -23.81 -13.14 -57.35
CA VAL A 124 -22.42 -12.83 -56.97
C VAL A 124 -22.39 -11.75 -55.89
N ARG A 125 -23.19 -10.69 -56.01
CA ARG A 125 -23.28 -9.63 -55.00
C ARG A 125 -23.79 -10.18 -53.67
N ALA A 126 -24.90 -10.93 -53.67
CA ALA A 126 -25.45 -11.53 -52.45
C ALA A 126 -24.45 -12.47 -51.76
N ALA A 127 -23.72 -13.29 -52.53
CA ALA A 127 -22.70 -14.17 -51.98
C ALA A 127 -21.52 -13.37 -51.36
N ALA A 128 -21.11 -12.27 -52.00
CA ALA A 128 -20.06 -11.40 -51.48
C ALA A 128 -20.49 -10.67 -50.20
N GLU A 129 -21.72 -10.17 -50.14
CA GLU A 129 -22.31 -9.53 -48.95
C GLU A 129 -22.42 -10.52 -47.78
N GLN A 130 -22.93 -11.72 -48.02
CA GLN A 130 -22.97 -12.77 -47.00
C GLN A 130 -21.56 -13.08 -46.48
N ARG A 131 -20.57 -13.21 -47.39
CA ARG A 131 -19.20 -13.50 -47.00
C ARG A 131 -18.58 -12.38 -46.17
N ALA A 132 -18.85 -11.12 -46.53
CA ALA A 132 -18.41 -9.96 -45.76
C ALA A 132 -19.03 -9.97 -44.36
N ALA A 133 -20.32 -10.24 -44.24
CA ALA A 133 -21.02 -10.36 -42.96
C ALA A 133 -20.43 -11.47 -42.07
N GLU A 134 -20.13 -12.65 -42.64
CA GLU A 134 -19.48 -13.74 -41.93
C GLU A 134 -18.08 -13.37 -41.42
N ILE A 135 -17.30 -12.64 -42.23
CA ILE A 135 -15.96 -12.17 -41.83
C ILE A 135 -16.06 -11.18 -40.66
N LEU A 136 -16.97 -10.21 -40.77
CA LEU A 136 -17.18 -9.19 -39.73
C LEU A 136 -17.64 -9.84 -38.43
N SER A 137 -18.64 -10.73 -38.48
CA SER A 137 -19.13 -11.45 -37.30
C SER A 137 -18.03 -12.29 -36.64
N ALA A 138 -17.19 -12.98 -37.42
CA ALA A 138 -16.07 -13.73 -36.88
C ALA A 138 -15.00 -12.82 -36.24
N ALA A 139 -14.72 -11.67 -36.84
CA ALA A 139 -13.80 -10.68 -36.29
C ALA A 139 -14.31 -10.07 -34.98
N GLU A 140 -15.60 -9.74 -34.91
CA GLU A 140 -16.26 -9.25 -33.70
C GLU A 140 -16.24 -10.29 -32.58
N ALA A 141 -16.56 -11.55 -32.88
CA ALA A 141 -16.49 -12.64 -31.91
C ALA A 141 -15.05 -12.86 -31.38
N THR A 142 -14.05 -12.76 -32.26
CA THR A 142 -12.64 -12.86 -31.87
C THR A 142 -12.25 -11.70 -30.95
N ALA A 143 -12.59 -10.47 -31.33
CA ALA A 143 -12.29 -9.28 -30.53
C ALA A 143 -12.97 -9.30 -29.16
N GLU A 144 -14.22 -9.78 -29.06
CA GLU A 144 -14.90 -9.91 -27.77
C GLU A 144 -14.30 -11.03 -26.91
N GLY A 145 -13.87 -12.12 -27.54
CA GLY A 145 -13.10 -13.17 -26.87
C GLY A 145 -11.81 -12.66 -26.26
N GLU A 146 -11.02 -11.90 -27.04
CA GLU A 146 -9.77 -11.27 -26.55
C GLU A 146 -10.03 -10.28 -25.42
N ARG A 147 -11.07 -9.44 -25.51
CA ARG A 147 -11.44 -8.51 -24.43
C ARG A 147 -11.86 -9.23 -23.16
N THR A 148 -12.63 -10.31 -23.29
CA THR A 148 -13.08 -11.11 -22.14
C THR A 148 -11.89 -11.79 -21.47
N ALA A 149 -10.98 -12.38 -22.26
CA ALA A 149 -9.75 -12.99 -21.75
C ALA A 149 -8.88 -11.96 -21.01
N ALA A 150 -8.62 -10.80 -21.62
CA ALA A 150 -7.81 -9.75 -21.01
C ALA A 150 -8.44 -9.20 -19.70
N ARG A 151 -9.77 -9.08 -19.63
CA ARG A 151 -10.46 -8.71 -18.39
C ARG A 151 -10.30 -9.79 -17.32
N GLY A 152 -10.44 -11.06 -17.69
CA GLY A 152 -10.22 -12.19 -16.78
C GLY A 152 -8.81 -12.19 -16.20
N GLU A 153 -7.78 -12.04 -17.04
CA GLU A 153 -6.38 -11.97 -16.60
C GLU A 153 -6.13 -10.79 -15.63
N VAL A 154 -6.72 -9.63 -15.90
CA VAL A 154 -6.61 -8.46 -15.02
C VAL A 154 -7.30 -8.71 -13.68
N ASP A 155 -8.47 -9.35 -13.67
CA ASP A 155 -9.20 -9.64 -12.44
C ASP A 155 -8.51 -10.73 -11.60
N GLU A 156 -7.93 -11.75 -12.24
CA GLU A 156 -7.08 -12.76 -11.58
C GLU A 156 -5.84 -12.11 -10.96
N LEU A 157 -5.15 -11.24 -11.70
CA LEU A 157 -3.99 -10.51 -11.19
C LEU A 157 -4.36 -9.63 -9.99
N ARG A 158 -5.50 -8.93 -10.05
CA ARG A 158 -5.99 -8.11 -8.94
C ARG A 158 -6.32 -8.95 -7.72
N ALA A 159 -6.95 -10.11 -7.90
CA ALA A 159 -7.27 -11.02 -6.81
C ALA A 159 -5.98 -11.56 -6.15
N ALA A 160 -5.00 -11.98 -6.95
CA ALA A 160 -3.70 -12.44 -6.46
C ALA A 160 -2.97 -11.35 -5.67
N LEU A 161 -2.82 -10.16 -6.25
CA LEU A 161 -2.19 -9.01 -5.58
C LEU A 161 -2.96 -8.59 -4.31
N GLY A 162 -4.29 -8.66 -4.35
CA GLY A 162 -5.13 -8.41 -3.18
C GLY A 162 -4.85 -9.37 -2.04
N SER A 163 -4.75 -10.67 -2.33
CA SER A 163 -4.40 -11.71 -1.36
C SER A 163 -3.00 -11.50 -0.78
N GLU A 164 -2.00 -11.27 -1.63
CA GLU A 164 -0.62 -11.03 -1.17
C GLU A 164 -0.51 -9.78 -0.28
N LEU A 165 -1.23 -8.71 -0.62
CA LEU A 165 -1.28 -7.51 0.19
C LEU A 165 -1.93 -7.77 1.55
N GLU A 166 -2.98 -8.58 1.61
CA GLU A 166 -3.63 -8.92 2.88
C GLU A 166 -2.73 -9.78 3.76
N GLU A 167 -2.05 -10.78 3.19
CA GLU A 167 -1.04 -11.57 3.91
C GLU A 167 0.13 -10.71 4.40
N LEU A 168 0.54 -9.69 3.63
CA LEU A 168 1.56 -8.73 4.06
C LEU A 168 1.06 -7.85 5.22
N ARG A 169 -0.19 -7.41 5.18
CA ARG A 169 -0.81 -6.64 6.28
C ARG A 169 -0.93 -7.46 7.54
N GLU A 170 -1.40 -8.70 7.44
CA GLU A 170 -1.54 -9.59 8.59
C GLU A 170 -0.16 -9.88 9.22
N ARG A 171 0.85 -10.20 8.40
CA ARG A 171 2.23 -10.37 8.88
C ARG A 171 2.78 -9.09 9.52
N GLY A 172 2.54 -7.93 8.91
CA GLY A 172 2.95 -6.64 9.45
C GLY A 172 2.31 -6.33 10.80
N ALA A 173 0.99 -6.59 10.93
CA ALA A 173 0.26 -6.43 12.17
C ALA A 173 0.76 -7.39 13.25
N GLY A 174 1.04 -8.65 12.89
CA GLY A 174 1.62 -9.64 13.81
C GLY A 174 3.00 -9.25 14.33
N LEU A 175 3.87 -8.71 13.46
CA LEU A 175 5.18 -8.21 13.86
C LEU A 175 5.08 -6.99 14.78
N LEU A 176 4.15 -6.07 14.50
CA LEU A 176 3.92 -4.91 15.35
C LEU A 176 3.40 -5.32 16.74
N ALA A 177 2.41 -6.21 16.79
CA ALA A 177 1.88 -6.72 18.06
C ALA A 177 2.95 -7.46 18.88
N ALA A 178 3.80 -8.25 18.22
CA ALA A 178 4.93 -8.90 18.88
C ALA A 178 5.94 -7.90 19.45
N GLN A 179 6.24 -6.83 18.69
CA GLN A 179 7.11 -5.76 19.18
C GLN A 179 6.49 -5.01 20.37
N GLU A 180 5.20 -4.69 20.32
CA GLU A 180 4.49 -4.04 21.41
C GLU A 180 4.51 -4.90 22.69
N GLN A 181 4.30 -6.22 22.56
CA GLN A 181 4.40 -7.16 23.67
C GLN A 181 5.82 -7.21 24.25
N ASP A 182 6.84 -7.31 23.40
CA ASP A 182 8.25 -7.31 23.81
C ASP A 182 8.61 -6.06 24.62
N GLU A 183 8.14 -4.88 24.19
CA GLU A 183 8.37 -3.62 24.90
C GLU A 183 7.58 -3.53 26.22
N GLN A 184 6.36 -4.05 26.26
CA GLN A 184 5.58 -4.18 27.50
C GLN A 184 6.29 -5.08 28.49
N ASP A 185 6.70 -6.29 28.07
CA ASP A 185 7.41 -7.26 28.91
C ASP A 185 8.73 -6.69 29.44
N ARG A 186 9.49 -5.95 28.62
CA ARG A 186 10.71 -5.25 29.06
C ARG A 186 10.41 -4.18 30.09
N THR A 187 9.35 -3.41 29.89
CA THR A 187 8.93 -2.35 30.82
C THR A 187 8.50 -2.94 32.15
N GLU A 188 7.66 -3.97 32.14
CA GLU A 188 7.21 -4.68 33.34
C GLU A 188 8.39 -5.31 34.10
N ALA A 189 9.36 -5.90 33.40
CA ALA A 189 10.57 -6.44 34.00
C ALA A 189 11.43 -5.36 34.69
N LEU A 190 11.61 -4.20 34.03
CA LEU A 190 12.34 -3.06 34.61
C LEU A 190 11.62 -2.49 35.83
N ASP A 191 10.29 -2.33 35.75
CA ASP A 191 9.47 -1.83 36.85
C ASP A 191 9.53 -2.78 38.06
N ALA A 192 9.49 -4.09 37.82
CA ALA A 192 9.65 -5.10 38.87
C ALA A 192 11.04 -5.08 39.51
N GLU A 193 12.11 -4.91 38.71
CA GLU A 193 13.47 -4.77 39.23
C GLU A 193 13.62 -3.51 40.08
N LEU A 194 13.10 -2.38 39.61
CA LEU A 194 13.11 -1.12 40.35
C LEU A 194 12.34 -1.22 41.67
N ALA A 195 11.14 -1.82 41.64
CA ALA A 195 10.34 -2.05 42.84
C ALA A 195 11.08 -2.93 43.85
N ALA A 196 11.74 -4.01 43.40
CA ALA A 196 12.54 -4.87 44.26
C ALA A 196 13.72 -4.14 44.90
N ARG A 197 14.47 -3.33 44.12
CA ARG A 197 15.57 -2.51 44.64
C ARG A 197 15.09 -1.47 45.63
N LEU A 198 13.95 -0.81 45.37
CA LEU A 198 13.35 0.15 46.29
C LEU A 198 12.97 -0.53 47.60
N ALA A 199 12.32 -1.68 47.56
CA ALA A 199 11.98 -2.45 48.76
C ALA A 199 13.22 -2.89 49.55
N GLU A 200 14.30 -3.31 48.88
CA GLU A 200 15.58 -3.64 49.52
C GLU A 200 16.18 -2.41 50.22
N GLN A 201 16.19 -1.25 49.56
CA GLN A 201 16.68 0.00 50.16
C GLN A 201 15.83 0.46 51.34
N GLU A 202 14.50 0.38 51.24
CA GLU A 202 13.58 0.69 52.33
C GLU A 202 13.81 -0.23 53.53
N ALA A 203 13.97 -1.54 53.31
CA ALA A 203 14.30 -2.50 54.36
C ALA A 203 15.66 -2.20 55.00
N ALA A 204 16.67 -1.85 54.21
CA ALA A 204 18.00 -1.49 54.72
C ALA A 204 17.98 -0.18 55.53
N ILE A 205 17.20 0.82 55.11
CA ILE A 205 17.00 2.07 55.85
C ILE A 205 16.26 1.80 57.16
N ALA A 206 15.20 0.99 57.14
CA ALA A 206 14.45 0.61 58.33
C ALA A 206 15.35 -0.10 59.34
N ALA A 207 16.12 -1.10 58.91
CA ALA A 207 17.04 -1.84 59.78
C ALA A 207 18.16 -0.96 60.37
N ARG A 208 18.73 -0.03 59.59
CA ARG A 208 19.73 0.93 60.09
C ARG A 208 19.13 1.91 61.09
N THR A 209 17.89 2.36 60.84
CA THR A 209 17.15 3.25 61.76
C THR A 209 16.88 2.54 63.08
N GLU A 210 16.36 1.31 63.05
CA GLU A 210 16.10 0.51 64.24
C GLU A 210 17.40 0.25 65.04
N ALA A 211 18.50 -0.11 64.35
CA ALA A 211 19.80 -0.29 65.00
C ALA A 211 20.34 1.01 65.63
N ALA A 212 20.14 2.16 64.97
CA ALA A 212 20.53 3.46 65.50
C ALA A 212 19.70 3.86 66.73
N GLU A 213 18.38 3.63 66.70
CA GLU A 213 17.47 3.88 67.82
C GLU A 213 17.76 2.96 69.02
N ALA A 214 18.04 1.68 68.78
CA ALA A 214 18.47 0.74 69.82
C ALA A 214 19.78 1.22 70.47
N ARG A 215 20.78 1.58 69.67
CA ARG A 215 22.07 2.09 70.16
C ARG A 215 21.91 3.42 70.92
N LEU A 216 21.02 4.30 70.47
CA LEU A 216 20.70 5.54 71.18
C LEU A 216 20.07 5.24 72.55
N THR A 217 19.19 4.24 72.60
CA THR A 217 18.54 3.80 73.85
C THR A 217 19.54 3.20 74.83
N ASP A 218 20.46 2.34 74.34
CA ASP A 218 21.55 1.80 75.15
C ASP A 218 22.49 2.91 75.66
N LEU A 219 22.87 3.85 74.80
CA LEU A 219 23.70 5.00 75.20
C LEU A 219 23.00 5.85 76.26
N ARG A 220 21.71 6.15 76.10
CA ARG A 220 20.91 6.87 77.10
C ARG A 220 20.86 6.15 78.44
N ARG A 221 20.74 4.81 78.44
CA ARG A 221 20.78 4.00 79.66
C ARG A 221 22.15 4.08 80.33
N SER A 222 23.23 3.83 79.58
CA SER A 222 24.60 3.91 80.11
C SER A 222 24.95 5.30 80.62
N PHE A 223 24.44 6.35 79.98
CA PHE A 223 24.58 7.73 80.43
C PHE A 223 23.85 7.96 81.76
N ALA A 224 22.60 7.51 81.88
CA ALA A 224 21.84 7.61 83.13
C ALA A 224 22.51 6.83 84.28
N GLU A 225 23.00 5.61 84.02
CA GLU A 225 23.77 4.81 84.98
C GLU A 225 25.07 5.52 85.40
N ALA A 226 25.82 6.10 84.45
CA ALA A 226 27.02 6.85 84.75
C ALA A 226 26.74 8.15 85.53
N GLU A 227 25.64 8.83 85.22
CA GLU A 227 25.19 10.03 85.94
C GLU A 227 24.78 9.70 87.39
N GLU A 228 24.07 8.59 87.60
CA GLU A 228 23.69 8.10 88.92
C GLU A 228 24.93 7.65 89.72
N ALA A 229 25.86 6.93 89.10
CA ALA A 229 27.12 6.57 89.74
C ALA A 229 27.97 7.80 90.11
N ALA A 230 28.01 8.82 89.25
CA ALA A 230 28.68 10.09 89.54
C ALA A 230 28.00 10.84 90.69
N ARG A 231 26.66 10.84 90.77
CA ARG A 231 25.91 11.40 91.92
C ARG A 231 26.25 10.65 93.21
N HIS A 232 26.24 9.33 93.21
CA HIS A 232 26.60 8.55 94.40
C HIS A 232 28.06 8.74 94.82
N GLN A 233 29.00 8.81 93.87
CA GLN A 233 30.40 9.15 94.21
C GLN A 233 30.53 10.54 94.81
N GLN A 234 29.77 11.52 94.31
CA GLN A 234 29.74 12.86 94.87
C GLN A 234 29.13 12.87 96.27
N GLU A 235 27.99 12.21 96.48
CA GLU A 235 27.36 12.05 97.80
C GLU A 235 28.30 11.36 98.80
N ASP A 236 28.98 10.28 98.39
CA ASP A 236 29.98 9.57 99.19
C ASP A 236 31.19 10.47 99.52
N ALA A 237 31.66 11.26 98.55
CA ALA A 237 32.77 12.18 98.75
C ALA A 237 32.38 13.31 99.71
N ASP A 238 31.16 13.85 99.58
CA ASP A 238 30.61 14.86 100.49
C ASP A 238 30.40 14.30 101.90
N ALA A 239 29.92 13.06 102.03
CA ALA A 239 29.82 12.36 103.32
C ALA A 239 31.19 12.15 103.97
N ARG A 240 32.18 11.65 103.22
CA ARG A 240 33.56 11.50 103.71
C ARG A 240 34.19 12.84 104.08
N ALA A 241 33.95 13.89 103.30
CA ALA A 241 34.42 15.23 103.61
C ALA A 241 33.77 15.73 104.92
N ALA A 242 32.47 15.51 105.11
CA ALA A 242 31.77 15.84 106.35
C ALA A 242 32.32 15.07 107.56
N ASP A 243 32.55 13.75 107.41
CA ASP A 243 33.15 12.91 108.45
C ASP A 243 34.56 13.38 108.81
N LEU A 244 35.40 13.67 107.81
CA LEU A 244 36.78 14.13 108.02
C LEU A 244 36.83 15.52 108.67
N VAL A 245 35.88 16.40 108.33
CA VAL A 245 35.69 17.69 109.04
C VAL A 245 35.23 17.46 110.48
N ALA A 246 34.33 16.51 110.73
CA ALA A 246 33.88 16.17 112.08
C ALA A 246 35.01 15.56 112.93
N GLU A 247 35.82 14.66 112.36
CA GLU A 247 37.01 14.11 113.00
C GLU A 247 38.06 15.19 113.28
N ALA A 248 38.31 16.08 112.31
CA ALA A 248 39.21 17.21 112.49
C ALA A 248 38.72 18.16 113.59
N ARG A 249 37.41 18.44 113.67
CA ARG A 249 36.80 19.18 114.78
C ARG A 249 36.96 18.47 116.11
N ALA A 250 36.68 17.17 116.17
CA ALA A 250 36.86 16.38 117.40
C ALA A 250 38.33 16.29 117.84
N ALA A 251 39.26 16.24 116.89
CA ALA A 251 40.70 16.31 117.14
C ALA A 251 41.12 17.70 117.60
N ALA A 252 40.61 18.76 116.97
CA ALA A 252 40.83 20.15 117.39
C ALA A 252 40.30 20.37 118.81
N GLU A 253 39.08 19.91 119.13
CA GLU A 253 38.53 19.96 120.49
C GLU A 253 39.35 19.14 121.50
N ARG A 254 39.88 17.97 121.10
CA ARG A 254 40.80 17.21 121.95
C ARG A 254 42.08 17.98 122.22
N VAL A 255 42.68 18.56 121.18
CA VAL A 255 43.87 19.41 121.32
C VAL A 255 43.54 20.62 122.17
N GLU A 256 42.42 21.31 121.98
CA GLU A 256 41.99 22.42 122.84
C GLU A 256 41.82 21.98 124.29
N ARG A 257 41.20 20.82 124.55
CA ARG A 257 41.06 20.27 125.90
C ARG A 257 42.39 19.88 126.53
N GLU A 258 43.29 19.27 125.76
CA GLU A 258 44.66 18.90 126.17
C GLU A 258 45.48 20.16 126.44
N THR A 259 45.37 21.18 125.58
CA THR A 259 46.04 22.48 125.72
C THR A 259 45.49 23.23 126.92
N ALA A 260 44.17 23.20 127.14
CA ALA A 260 43.54 23.75 128.35
C ALA A 260 43.95 22.98 129.62
N ARG A 261 44.20 21.66 129.53
CA ARG A 261 44.75 20.86 130.64
C ARG A 261 46.19 21.25 130.93
N ILE A 262 47.03 21.34 129.90
CA ILE A 262 48.43 21.76 130.01
C ILE A 262 48.54 23.20 130.53
N LEU A 263 47.67 24.12 130.07
CA LEU A 263 47.61 25.48 130.59
C LEU A 263 47.17 25.50 132.06
N ARG A 264 46.20 24.67 132.46
CA ARG A 264 45.84 24.50 133.88
C ARG A 264 46.98 23.92 134.70
N GLU A 265 47.66 22.88 134.22
CA GLU A 265 48.84 22.30 134.89
C GLU A 265 49.99 23.33 135.00
N HIS A 266 50.17 24.19 134.00
CA HIS A 266 51.15 25.29 134.04
C HIS A 266 50.74 26.45 134.95
N ASP A 267 49.46 26.80 135.00
CA ASP A 267 48.94 27.78 135.96
C ASP A 267 49.04 27.22 137.39
N GLU A 268 48.71 25.95 137.62
CA GLU A 268 48.92 25.26 138.90
C GLU A 268 50.41 25.21 139.28
N ALA A 269 51.31 24.93 138.34
CA ALA A 269 52.76 24.99 138.59
C ALA A 269 53.26 26.43 138.85
N ARG A 270 52.66 27.44 138.22
CA ARG A 270 52.97 28.86 138.46
C ARG A 270 52.47 29.29 139.83
N ASP A 271 51.28 28.86 140.22
CA ASP A 271 50.69 29.10 141.54
C ASP A 271 51.47 28.38 142.64
N GLU A 272 51.94 27.17 142.39
CA GLU A 272 52.79 26.41 143.33
C GLU A 272 54.21 27.01 143.43
N MET A 273 54.74 27.60 142.36
CA MET A 273 56.00 28.34 142.36
C MET A 273 55.85 29.72 143.04
N HIS A 274 54.71 30.41 142.87
CA HIS A 274 54.36 31.62 143.62
C HIS A 274 54.18 31.32 145.11
N ALA A 275 53.49 30.24 145.47
CA ALA A 275 53.33 29.79 146.86
C ALA A 275 54.68 29.43 147.48
N ARG A 276 55.62 28.82 146.74
CA ARG A 276 57.00 28.60 147.20
C ARG A 276 57.80 29.89 147.34
N MET A 277 57.66 30.85 146.43
CA MET A 277 58.29 32.17 146.54
C MET A 277 57.71 33.00 147.69
N GLU A 278 56.41 32.90 147.97
CA GLU A 278 55.74 33.52 149.10
C GLU A 278 56.14 32.85 150.43
N HIS A 279 56.30 31.53 150.44
CA HIS A 279 56.81 30.79 151.60
C HIS A 279 58.28 31.09 151.88
N VAL A 280 59.12 31.29 150.86
CA VAL A 280 60.51 31.74 151.01
C VAL A 280 60.57 33.22 151.44
N ARG A 281 59.70 34.08 150.88
CA ARG A 281 59.58 35.49 151.27
C ARG A 281 59.12 35.65 152.73
N ASN A 282 58.16 34.84 153.18
CA ASN A 282 57.72 34.77 154.58
C ASN A 282 58.75 34.10 155.52
N SER A 283 59.52 33.12 155.04
CA SER A 283 60.57 32.47 155.84
C SER A 283 61.84 33.31 155.98
N LEU A 284 62.17 34.18 155.01
CA LEU A 284 63.25 35.16 155.12
C LEU A 284 62.84 36.39 155.96
N ALA A 285 61.56 36.79 155.94
CA ALA A 285 61.02 37.82 156.83
C ALA A 285 61.06 37.40 158.31
N ALA A 286 60.82 36.13 158.61
CA ALA A 286 60.81 35.60 159.99
C ALA A 286 62.20 35.41 160.62
N LEU A 287 63.30 35.49 159.86
CA LEU A 287 64.66 35.31 160.41
C LEU A 287 65.57 36.55 160.38
N THR A 288 65.16 37.70 159.82
CA THR A 288 66.07 38.88 159.75
C THR A 288 65.48 40.29 159.94
N GLY A 289 64.21 40.45 160.33
CA GLY A 289 63.72 41.72 160.92
C GLY A 289 63.87 42.99 160.07
N ARG A 290 62.98 43.18 159.09
CA ARG A 290 62.69 44.49 158.48
C ARG A 290 61.38 44.46 157.68
N ASP A 291 60.43 45.32 158.04
CA ASP A 291 59.19 45.57 157.27
C ASP A 291 59.47 46.33 155.97
N PRO A 292 58.74 46.01 154.90
CA PRO A 292 58.25 47.01 153.95
C PRO A 292 56.74 46.83 153.71
N VAL A 293 55.92 47.86 153.96
CA VAL A 293 55.51 48.89 152.97
C VAL A 293 54.76 48.27 151.78
N GLU A 294 53.43 48.44 151.81
CA GLU A 294 52.51 48.14 150.71
C GLU A 294 52.59 49.23 149.63
N GLU A 295 52.77 48.82 148.38
CA GLU A 295 52.46 49.60 147.18
C GLU A 295 51.24 48.97 146.49
N HIS A 296 50.30 49.82 146.05
CA HIS A 296 49.25 49.50 145.10
C HIS A 296 49.18 50.60 144.03
N SER A 297 49.63 50.26 142.82
CA SER A 297 48.88 50.32 141.55
C SER A 297 49.75 49.76 140.42
#